data_AF-A0A535BTE0-F1
#
_entry.id   AF-A0A535BTE0-F1
#
_cell.length_a   1.000
_cell.length_b   1.000
_cell.length_c   1.000
_cell.angle_alpha   90.00
_cell.angle_beta   90.00
_cell.angle_gamma   90.00
#
_symmetry.space_group_name_H-M   'P 1'
#
loop_
_entity.id
_entity.type
_entity.pdbx_description
1 polymer ?
#
loop_
_entity_poly.entity_id
_entity_poly.type
_entity_poly.pdbx_seq_one_letter_code
_entity_poly.pdbx_strand_id
1 'polypeptide(L)' 'FLGLGAQPPAAEWGLMLSDARKYLRIAWWLAVVPGLAISIVVLAVNLLGDAVRDALDPRLSSGAD' A
#
# COMPACT_ATOMS: atom_id res chain seq x y z
N PHE A 1 16.01 6.19 -3.40
CA PHE A 1 15.23 6.39 -4.63
C PHE A 1 16.20 6.73 -5.75
N LEU A 2 16.14 6.00 -6.86
CA LEU A 2 17.07 6.11 -8.00
C LEU A 2 16.92 7.42 -8.82
N GLY A 3 16.15 8.42 -8.33
CA GLY A 3 15.93 9.70 -9.02
C GLY A 3 14.98 9.64 -10.23
N LEU A 4 14.45 8.46 -10.56
CA LEU A 4 13.53 8.22 -11.68
C LEU A 4 12.03 8.36 -11.30
N GLY A 5 11.75 8.91 -10.12
CA GLY A 5 10.38 9.14 -9.63
C GLY A 5 9.75 10.38 -10.27
N ALA A 6 8.45 10.54 -10.06
CA ALA A 6 7.72 11.70 -10.53
C ALA A 6 8.27 12.96 -9.82
N GLN A 7 8.72 13.94 -10.59
CA GLN A 7 9.25 15.17 -10.01
C GLN A 7 8.12 16.00 -9.40
N PRO A 8 8.36 16.72 -8.29
CA PRO A 8 7.42 17.71 -7.78
C PRO A 8 6.99 18.65 -8.94
N PRO A 9 5.70 19.01 -9.07
CA PRO A 9 4.62 18.96 -8.07
C PRO A 9 3.79 17.66 -8.07
N ALA A 10 4.16 16.65 -8.86
CA ALA A 10 3.39 15.42 -8.93
C ALA A 10 3.39 14.70 -7.57
N ALA A 11 2.19 14.31 -7.11
CA ALA A 11 2.04 13.60 -5.84
C ALA A 11 2.53 12.16 -5.99
N GLU A 12 3.73 11.87 -5.48
CA GLU A 12 4.28 10.52 -5.38
C GLU A 12 4.42 10.15 -3.89
N TRP A 13 3.56 9.24 -3.40
CA TRP A 13 3.48 8.92 -1.96
C TRP A 13 4.81 8.42 -1.37
N GLY A 14 5.58 7.65 -2.14
CA GLY A 14 6.92 7.18 -1.73
C GLY A 14 7.93 8.32 -1.58
N LEU A 15 7.91 9.29 -2.50
CA LEU A 15 8.75 10.48 -2.42
C LEU A 15 8.31 11.39 -1.26
N MET A 16 7.01 11.61 -1.09
CA MET A 16 6.43 12.37 0.03
C MET A 16 6.86 11.79 1.39
N LEU A 17 6.75 10.47 1.56
CA LEU A 17 7.19 9.79 2.79
C LEU A 17 8.70 9.90 3.00
N SER A 18 9.49 9.85 1.92
CA SER A 18 10.94 10.02 1.98
C SER A 18 11.35 11.43 2.41
N ASP A 19 10.69 12.46 1.90
CA ASP A 19 10.96 13.86 2.26
C ASP A 19 10.42 14.22 3.65
N ALA A 20 9.32 13.59 4.09
CA ALA A 20 8.73 13.82 5.40
C ALA A 20 9.72 13.56 6.56
N ARG A 21 10.76 12.74 6.37
CA ARG A 21 11.83 12.52 7.37
C ARG A 21 12.47 13.82 7.86
N LYS A 22 12.59 14.83 6.99
CA LYS A 22 13.17 16.14 7.34
C LYS A 22 12.25 16.95 8.27
N TYR A 23 10.96 16.67 8.23
CA TYR A 23 9.91 17.46 8.87
C TYR A 23 9.23 16.75 10.05
N LEU A 24 9.68 15.55 10.44
CA LEU A 24 9.01 14.73 11.46
C LEU A 24 8.74 15.47 12.79
N ARG A 25 9.66 16.34 13.22
CA ARG A 25 9.51 17.08 14.48
C ARG A 25 8.47 18.21 14.43
N ILE A 26 8.20 18.75 13.25
CA ILE A 26 7.35 19.95 13.07
C ILE A 26 6.06 19.66 12.30
N ALA A 27 6.05 18.61 11.48
CA ALA A 27 4.96 18.22 10.60
C ALA A 27 4.95 16.69 10.41
N TRP A 28 4.77 15.96 11.52
CA TRP A 28 4.73 14.49 11.54
C TRP A 28 3.65 13.90 10.62
N TRP A 29 2.55 14.63 10.38
CA TRP A 29 1.46 14.21 9.51
C TRP A 29 1.91 14.03 8.05
N LEU A 30 2.98 14.72 7.62
CA LEU A 30 3.54 14.55 6.28
C LEU A 30 4.10 13.14 6.05
N ALA A 31 4.46 12.42 7.11
CA ALA A 31 4.83 11.01 7.03
C ALA A 31 3.62 10.09 7.19
N VAL A 32 2.72 10.41 8.14
CA VAL A 32 1.59 9.54 8.48
C VAL A 32 0.57 9.43 7.35
N VAL A 33 0.23 10.52 6.67
CA VAL A 33 -0.78 10.50 5.60
C VAL A 33 -0.37 9.60 4.42
N PRO A 34 0.80 9.80 3.77
CA PRO A 34 1.22 8.90 2.69
C PRO A 34 1.51 7.49 3.19
N GLY A 35 1.99 7.33 4.44
CA GLY A 35 2.18 6.02 5.06
C GLY A 35 0.88 5.23 5.16
N LEU A 36 -0.18 5.86 5.69
CA LEU A 36 -1.51 5.23 5.80
C LEU A 36 -2.12 4.92 4.44
N ALA A 37 -1.98 5.81 3.46
CA ALA A 37 -2.46 5.56 2.10
C ALA A 37 -1.84 4.30 1.51
N ILE A 38 -0.51 4.15 1.63
CA ILE A 38 0.21 2.95 1.19
C ILE A 38 -0.28 1.72 1.96
N SER A 39 -0.39 1.78 3.29
CA SER A 39 -0.84 0.66 4.11
C SER A 39 -2.25 0.19 3.75
N ILE A 40 -3.18 1.11 3.51
CA ILE A 40 -4.55 0.78 3.09
C ILE A 40 -4.55 0.09 1.73
N VAL A 41 -3.78 0.60 0.76
CA VAL A 41 -3.70 -0.03 -0.57
C VAL A 41 -3.11 -1.43 -0.48
N VAL A 42 -2.01 -1.61 0.27
CA VAL A 42 -1.40 -2.92 0.48
C VAL A 42 -2.38 -3.88 1.14
N LEU A 43 -3.10 -3.44 2.18
CA LEU A 43 -4.11 -4.25 2.85
C LEU A 43 -5.23 -4.64 1.89
N ALA A 44 -5.77 -3.68 1.13
CA ALA A 44 -6.85 -3.93 0.18
C ALA A 44 -6.44 -4.93 -0.91
N VAL A 45 -5.23 -4.79 -1.45
CA VAL A 45 -4.70 -5.72 -2.46
C VAL A 45 -4.47 -7.11 -1.87
N ASN A 46 -3.94 -7.20 -0.64
CA ASN A 46 -3.76 -8.50 0.03
C ASN A 46 -5.11 -9.19 0.26
N LEU A 47 -6.10 -8.49 0.82
CA LEU A 47 -7.44 -9.05 1.05
C LEU A 47 -8.15 -9.42 -0.24
N LEU A 48 -7.97 -8.63 -1.30
CA LEU A 48 -8.51 -8.97 -2.63
C LEU A 48 -7.84 -10.23 -3.18
N GLY A 49 -6.52 -10.36 -3.02
CA GLY A 49 -5.77 -11.55 -3.42
C GLY A 49 -6.24 -12.80 -2.67
N ASP A 50 -6.49 -12.68 -1.37
CA ASP A 50 -7.04 -13.75 -0.54
C ASP A 50 -8.47 -14.13 -0.99
N ALA A 51 -9.34 -13.15 -1.22
CA ALA A 51 -10.70 -13.39 -1.72
C ALA A 51 -10.71 -14.06 -3.11
N VAL A 52 -9.80 -13.65 -4.01
CA VAL A 52 -9.62 -14.28 -5.32
C VAL A 52 -9.12 -15.72 -5.17
N ARG A 53 -8.16 -15.95 -4.27
CA ARG A 53 -7.64 -17.29 -3.97
C ARG A 53 -8.74 -18.20 -3.44
N ASP A 54 -9.53 -17.72 -2.48
CA ASP A 54 -10.62 -18.47 -1.87
C ASP A 54 -11.71 -18.81 -2.90
N ALA A 55 -12.03 -17.87 -3.82
CA ALA A 55 -12.99 -18.12 -4.90
C ALA A 55 -12.48 -19.12 -5.95
N LEU A 56 -11.16 -19.25 -6.11
CA LEU A 56 -10.53 -20.13 -7.09
C LEU A 56 -10.09 -21.48 -6.51
N ASP A 57 -10.14 -21.69 -5.18
CA ASP A 57 -9.76 -22.96 -4.56
C ASP A 57 -10.90 -24.00 -4.67
N PRO A 58 -10.79 -25.05 -5.50
CA PRO A 58 -11.88 -26.00 -5.78
C PRO A 58 -12.05 -27.07 -4.69
N ARG A 59 -11.35 -26.96 -3.56
CA ARG A 59 -11.30 -27.99 -2.51
C ARG A 59 -12.58 -28.17 -1.68
N LEU A 60 -13.64 -27.39 -1.94
CA LEU A 60 -14.97 -27.60 -1.37
C LEU A 60 -15.83 -28.61 -2.16
N SER A 61 -15.39 -29.10 -3.33
CA SER A 61 -16.23 -29.92 -4.22
C SER A 61 -15.97 -31.44 -4.17
N SER A 62 -15.04 -31.96 -3.35
CA SER A 62 -14.79 -33.42 -3.27
C SER A 62 -14.90 -33.92 -1.84
N GLY A 63 -16.12 -34.08 -1.37
CA GLY A 63 -16.45 -34.68 -0.07
C GLY A 63 -17.93 -35.03 0.00
N ALA A 64 -18.40 -35.83 -0.94
CA ALA A 64 -19.69 -36.52 -0.85
C ALA A 64 -19.42 -38.00 -1.15
N ASP A 65 -19.07 -38.72 -0.08
CA ASP A 65 -19.17 -40.18 0.00
C ASP A 65 -20.63 -40.56 0.29
#